data_AF-A0A5R8MJC5-F1
#
_entry.id   AF-A0A5R8MJC5-F1
#
_cell.length_a   1.000
_cell.length_b   1.000
_cell.length_c   1.000
_cell.angle_alpha   90.00
_cell.angle_beta   90.00
_cell.angle_gamma   90.00
#
_symmetry.space_group_name_H-M   'P 1'
#
loop_
_entity.id
_entity.type
_entity.pdbx_description
1 polymer ?
#
loop_
_entity_poly.entity_id
_entity_poly.type
_entity_poly.pdbx_seq_one_letter_code
_entity_poly.pdbx_strand_id
1 'polypeptide(L)'
;MRVLSRSLKQYKWPDTLGGLARLGMGATRFLAELKGPRADGSEPSLPLRDECRRGSVYLVGAGSGDVELLTLKAARLLQQADAVVFDRLVGDDVLALVPAGRERYYVGKAQGHHSVAQAEIGTLLVDLARQGKAVVRLKGGDPGVFGRMGEELAALAEAGVPAHIVPGITAASAACASMGIPLTDRGHAQQLRFITAQLCREGGAPDWAALARRDETLVFYMGLAKVAAICAGLRGAGLPDDWPIMLVANASLPDQAALTGTLADMPDRLAAHPLPSPCLIVVGSVVSMVETSPAAMAPSGVCHP
;
A
#
# COMPACT_ATOMS: atom_id res chain seq x y z
N MET A 1 2.61 5.40 -41.78
CA MET A 1 3.35 5.67 -40.53
C MET A 1 3.61 7.16 -40.40
N ARG A 2 2.82 7.90 -39.61
CA ARG A 2 3.14 9.28 -39.23
C ARG A 2 3.57 9.28 -37.77
N VAL A 3 4.86 9.49 -37.55
CA VAL A 3 5.47 9.65 -36.22
C VAL A 3 5.03 11.01 -35.69
N LEU A 4 4.22 11.02 -34.63
CA LEU A 4 3.90 12.22 -33.87
C LEU A 4 5.13 12.59 -33.02
N SER A 5 6.03 13.40 -33.57
CA SER A 5 7.06 14.09 -32.78
C SER A 5 6.42 15.25 -32.00
N ARG A 6 5.82 14.94 -30.84
CA ARG A 6 5.53 15.99 -29.87
C ARG A 6 6.83 16.35 -29.15
N SER A 7 7.29 17.57 -29.42
CA SER A 7 8.40 18.23 -28.71
C SER A 7 8.17 18.13 -27.20
N LEU A 8 8.91 17.24 -26.54
CA LEU A 8 9.07 17.23 -25.09
C LEU A 8 9.85 18.50 -24.75
N LYS A 9 9.15 19.50 -24.20
CA LYS A 9 9.84 20.64 -23.58
C LYS A 9 10.58 20.11 -22.35
N GLN A 10 11.87 19.79 -22.53
CA GLN A 10 12.79 19.67 -21.40
C GLN A 10 12.71 20.97 -20.60
N TYR A 11 12.37 20.85 -19.32
CA TYR A 11 12.32 21.97 -18.41
C TYR A 11 13.78 22.38 -18.10
N LYS A 12 14.34 23.25 -18.95
CA LYS A 12 15.61 23.92 -18.69
C LYS A 12 15.34 25.10 -17.76
N TRP A 13 16.08 25.16 -16.65
CA TRP A 13 16.10 26.30 -15.76
C TRP A 13 16.48 27.56 -16.56
N PRO A 14 15.78 28.70 -16.40
CA PRO A 14 16.16 29.92 -17.11
C PRO A 14 17.48 30.46 -16.54
N ASP A 15 18.53 30.43 -17.35
CA ASP A 15 19.75 31.18 -17.11
C ASP A 15 19.42 32.68 -17.22
N THR A 16 19.47 33.35 -16.07
CA THR A 16 19.51 34.80 -15.79
C THR A 16 19.13 35.84 -16.86
N LEU A 17 18.31 36.78 -16.38
CA LEU A 17 18.34 38.23 -16.67
C LEU A 17 17.99 38.69 -18.10
N GLY A 18 16.71 39.00 -18.29
CA GLY A 18 16.30 39.91 -19.36
C GLY A 18 14.90 39.66 -19.87
N GLY A 19 13.94 40.45 -19.39
CA GLY A 19 12.64 40.59 -20.04
C GLY A 19 11.50 39.83 -19.37
N LEU A 20 10.74 40.54 -18.54
CA LEU A 20 9.30 40.72 -18.71
C LEU A 20 8.78 41.63 -17.60
N ALA A 21 8.93 42.92 -17.85
CA ALA A 21 7.99 43.90 -17.31
C ALA A 21 6.59 43.58 -17.89
N ARG A 22 5.57 43.70 -17.04
CA ARG A 22 4.12 43.57 -17.26
C ARG A 22 3.52 42.23 -16.83
N LEU A 23 3.07 42.15 -15.57
CA LEU A 23 1.79 41.58 -15.14
C LEU A 23 1.52 41.91 -13.66
N GLY A 24 0.24 42.09 -13.32
CA GLY A 24 -0.28 42.80 -12.14
C GLY A 24 0.13 42.30 -10.74
N MET A 25 -0.17 43.15 -9.75
CA MET A 25 0.14 43.05 -8.31
C MET A 25 -0.42 41.81 -7.55
N GLY A 26 -0.83 40.74 -8.22
CA GLY A 26 -1.30 39.49 -7.61
C GLY A 26 -0.25 38.36 -7.58
N ALA A 27 0.89 38.52 -8.26
CA ALA A 27 1.91 37.47 -8.41
C ALA A 27 3.08 37.57 -7.42
N THR A 28 3.10 38.57 -6.54
CA THR A 28 4.24 38.86 -5.64
C THR A 28 4.46 37.83 -4.55
N ARG A 29 3.44 37.03 -4.17
CA ARG A 29 3.61 35.98 -3.14
C ARG A 29 4.14 34.67 -3.69
N PHE A 30 3.78 34.32 -4.93
CA PHE A 30 4.23 33.07 -5.57
C PHE A 30 5.64 33.20 -6.18
N LEU A 31 6.03 34.40 -6.61
CA LEU A 31 7.36 34.67 -7.16
C LEU A 31 8.46 34.86 -6.10
N ALA A 32 8.10 35.03 -4.82
CA ALA A 32 9.08 35.13 -3.74
C ALA A 32 9.66 33.76 -3.32
N GLU A 33 8.90 32.68 -3.49
CA GLU A 33 9.32 31.30 -3.14
C GLU A 33 9.98 30.55 -4.31
N LEU A 34 9.94 31.10 -5.53
CA LEU A 34 10.54 30.54 -6.74
C LEU A 34 11.89 31.18 -7.11
N LYS A 35 12.64 31.67 -6.12
CA LYS A 35 14.07 31.96 -6.35
C LYS A 35 14.78 30.63 -6.58
N GLY A 36 15.68 30.61 -7.58
CA GLY A 36 16.46 29.45 -7.97
C GLY A 36 17.33 28.87 -6.85
N PRO A 37 18.23 27.91 -7.15
CA PRO A 37 19.07 27.26 -6.14
C PRO A 37 19.66 28.30 -5.20
N ARG A 38 19.48 28.09 -3.89
CA ARG A 38 19.93 29.02 -2.85
C ARG A 38 21.42 29.31 -3.09
N ALA A 39 21.76 30.60 -3.14
CA ALA A 39 23.12 31.07 -3.42
C ALA A 39 24.13 30.75 -2.29
N ASP A 40 23.77 29.93 -1.30
CA ASP A 40 24.56 29.62 -0.11
C ASP A 40 25.24 28.24 -0.16
N GLY A 41 25.10 27.48 -1.26
CA GLY A 41 25.68 26.14 -1.35
C GLY A 41 25.08 25.12 -0.38
N SER A 42 23.96 25.45 0.28
CA SER A 42 23.23 24.49 1.10
C SER A 42 22.57 23.45 0.19
N GLU A 43 22.82 22.17 0.49
CA GLU A 43 22.10 21.09 -0.18
C GLU A 43 20.59 21.29 -0.01
N PRO A 44 19.77 20.92 -1.02
CA PRO A 44 18.33 20.96 -0.89
C PRO A 44 17.90 20.10 0.30
N SER A 45 17.58 20.75 1.42
CA SER A 45 16.99 20.10 2.59
C SER A 45 15.50 19.96 2.37
N LEU A 46 14.99 18.73 2.53
CA LEU A 46 13.55 18.51 2.56
C LEU A 46 12.97 19.31 3.74
N PRO A 47 11.91 20.12 3.56
CA PRO A 47 11.25 20.83 4.64
C PRO A 47 10.42 19.84 5.47
N LEU A 48 11.11 18.94 6.18
CA LEU A 48 10.51 17.98 7.08
C LEU A 48 9.98 18.76 8.29
N ARG A 49 8.68 18.61 8.57
CA ARG A 49 8.09 19.20 9.78
C ARG A 49 8.67 18.48 11.00
N ASP A 50 9.51 19.18 11.75
CA ASP A 50 9.84 18.92 13.15
C ASP A 50 8.50 18.99 13.93
N GLU A 51 7.95 18.02 14.66
CA GLU A 51 8.45 16.94 15.51
C GLU A 51 7.31 15.90 15.68
N CYS A 52 7.63 14.72 16.22
CA CYS A 52 6.65 13.86 16.89
C CYS A 52 6.07 14.59 18.13
N ARG A 53 4.76 14.89 18.11
CA ARG A 53 4.08 15.53 19.24
C ARG A 53 3.89 14.51 20.36
N ARG A 54 4.37 14.87 21.55
CA ARG A 54 4.12 14.12 22.78
C ARG A 54 2.62 14.07 23.08
N GLY A 55 2.16 12.93 23.60
CA GLY A 55 0.75 12.70 23.90
C GLY A 55 -0.13 12.47 22.68
N SER A 56 0.47 12.18 21.52
CA SER A 56 -0.24 11.92 20.27
C SER A 56 0.05 10.52 19.74
N VAL A 57 -0.91 10.00 18.95
CA VAL A 57 -0.78 8.73 18.24
C VAL A 57 -0.71 8.97 16.74
N TYR A 58 0.21 8.28 16.08
CA TYR A 58 0.40 8.29 14.64
C TYR A 58 0.05 6.91 14.07
N LEU A 59 -1.03 6.81 13.30
CA LEU A 59 -1.38 5.60 12.55
C LEU A 59 -0.62 5.64 11.23
N VAL A 60 0.42 4.83 11.10
CA VAL A 60 1.41 4.89 10.03
C VAL A 60 1.37 3.62 9.19
N GLY A 61 1.24 3.79 7.87
CA GLY A 61 1.42 2.70 6.92
C GLY A 61 2.89 2.34 6.74
N ALA A 62 3.21 1.07 6.94
CA ALA A 62 4.55 0.51 6.75
C ALA A 62 4.85 0.17 5.27
N GLY A 63 3.85 0.22 4.39
CA GLY A 63 3.99 -0.29 3.03
C GLY A 63 3.83 -1.81 2.97
N SER A 64 4.01 -2.37 1.78
CA SER A 64 3.73 -3.78 1.46
C SER A 64 4.79 -4.78 1.93
N GLY A 65 5.94 -4.30 2.41
CA GLY A 65 7.04 -5.14 2.86
C GLY A 65 8.39 -4.45 2.68
N ASP A 66 8.72 -4.09 1.44
CA ASP A 66 9.97 -3.39 1.11
C ASP A 66 10.10 -2.07 1.87
N VAL A 67 11.22 -1.91 2.58
CA VAL A 67 11.54 -0.72 3.38
C VAL A 67 11.66 0.53 2.50
N GLU A 68 12.04 0.39 1.23
CA GLU A 68 12.14 1.50 0.27
C GLU A 68 10.76 2.02 -0.18
N LEU A 69 9.69 1.28 0.09
CA LEU A 69 8.30 1.72 -0.15
C LEU A 69 7.72 2.51 1.03
N LEU A 70 8.48 2.75 2.10
CA LEU A 70 8.07 3.67 3.15
C LEU A 70 7.94 5.09 2.64
N THR A 71 6.94 5.80 3.14
CA THR A 71 6.89 7.24 2.91
C THR A 71 7.98 7.93 3.74
N LEU A 72 8.52 9.04 3.23
CA LEU A 72 9.49 9.87 3.98
C LEU A 72 8.96 10.29 5.36
N LYS A 73 7.64 10.51 5.47
CA LYS A 73 6.98 10.83 6.74
C LYS A 73 6.97 9.62 7.69
N ALA A 74 6.73 8.41 7.20
CA ALA A 74 6.77 7.20 8.02
C ALA A 74 8.17 6.95 8.57
N ALA A 75 9.19 6.96 7.71
CA ALA A 75 10.59 6.76 8.10
C ALA A 75 11.04 7.77 9.17
N ARG A 76 10.71 9.06 8.99
CA ARG A 76 11.00 10.11 9.97
C ARG A 76 10.29 9.88 11.32
N LEU A 77 9.01 9.51 11.31
CA LEU A 77 8.27 9.28 12.55
C LEU A 77 8.80 8.07 13.31
N LEU A 78 9.22 7.00 12.62
CA LEU A 78 9.83 5.83 13.26
C LEU A 78 11.14 6.17 14.00
N GLN A 79 11.93 7.11 13.46
CA GLN A 79 13.14 7.60 14.12
C GLN A 79 12.87 8.50 15.33
N GLN A 80 11.70 9.15 15.38
CA GLN A 80 11.38 10.16 16.40
C GLN A 80 10.41 9.64 17.49
N ALA A 81 9.74 8.51 17.28
CA ALA A 81 8.76 7.97 18.22
C ALA A 81 9.38 7.52 19.55
N ASP A 82 8.63 7.69 20.64
CA ASP A 82 9.00 7.15 21.94
C ASP A 82 8.61 5.67 22.06
N ALA A 83 7.47 5.30 21.47
CA ALA A 83 6.94 3.94 21.45
C ALA A 83 6.39 3.57 20.06
N VAL A 84 6.65 2.34 19.62
CA VAL A 84 6.18 1.77 18.36
C VAL A 84 5.33 0.53 18.63
N VAL A 85 4.06 0.56 18.23
CA VAL A 85 3.10 -0.54 18.33
C VAL A 85 2.88 -1.12 16.93
N PHE A 86 3.28 -2.36 16.68
CA PHE A 86 3.31 -2.96 15.34
C PHE A 86 2.69 -4.36 15.30
N ASP A 87 2.20 -4.75 14.13
CA ASP A 87 1.60 -6.06 13.90
C ASP A 87 2.50 -6.97 13.03
N ARG A 88 2.03 -8.19 12.79
CA ARG A 88 2.77 -9.25 12.10
C ARG A 88 3.19 -8.89 10.67
N LEU A 89 2.52 -7.96 9.99
CA LEU A 89 2.81 -7.65 8.59
C LEU A 89 3.96 -6.66 8.42
N VAL A 90 4.51 -6.14 9.52
CA VAL A 90 5.68 -5.25 9.49
C VAL A 90 6.95 -6.12 9.54
N GLY A 91 7.79 -6.01 8.51
CA GLY A 91 9.06 -6.73 8.40
C GLY A 91 10.18 -6.15 9.25
N ASP A 92 11.22 -6.95 9.47
CA ASP A 92 12.36 -6.59 10.32
C ASP A 92 13.16 -5.39 9.79
N ASP A 93 13.29 -5.25 8.47
CA ASP A 93 13.99 -4.11 7.84
C ASP A 93 13.33 -2.76 8.17
N VAL A 94 11.99 -2.74 8.25
CA VAL A 94 11.25 -1.54 8.69
C VAL A 94 11.47 -1.28 10.18
N LEU A 95 11.46 -2.35 11.01
CA LEU A 95 11.69 -2.23 12.45
C LEU A 95 13.13 -1.83 12.79
N ALA A 96 14.09 -2.12 11.93
CA ALA A 96 15.48 -1.71 12.06
C ALA A 96 15.66 -0.18 11.98
N LEU A 97 14.69 0.55 11.42
CA LEU A 97 14.67 2.02 11.43
C LEU A 97 14.34 2.62 12.80
N VAL A 98 13.81 1.82 13.73
CA VAL A 98 13.49 2.26 15.08
C VAL A 98 14.78 2.31 15.92
N PRO A 99 15.19 3.48 16.45
CA PRO A 99 16.43 3.60 17.21
C PRO A 99 16.46 2.71 18.44
N ALA A 100 17.68 2.32 18.86
CA ALA A 100 17.86 1.60 20.12
C ALA A 100 17.31 2.41 21.31
N GLY A 101 16.74 1.72 22.29
CA GLY A 101 16.15 2.34 23.49
C GLY A 101 14.71 2.85 23.32
N ARG A 102 14.10 2.72 22.14
CA ARG A 102 12.65 2.97 21.96
C ARG A 102 11.83 1.75 22.35
N GLU A 103 10.65 2.01 22.92
CA GLU A 103 9.74 0.94 23.32
C GLU A 103 9.08 0.33 22.09
N ARG A 104 8.98 -1.00 22.07
CA ARG A 104 8.43 -1.77 20.94
C ARG A 104 7.39 -2.74 21.45
N TYR A 105 6.18 -2.65 20.92
CA TYR A 105 5.03 -3.45 21.32
C TYR A 105 4.50 -4.24 20.12
N TYR A 106 4.70 -5.57 20.16
CA TYR A 106 4.13 -6.46 19.17
C TYR A 106 2.69 -6.81 19.53
N VAL A 107 1.74 -6.53 18.63
CA VAL A 107 0.29 -6.80 18.83
C VAL A 107 -0.27 -7.79 17.78
N GLY A 108 0.59 -8.48 17.05
CA GLY A 108 0.18 -9.47 16.06
C GLY A 108 -0.26 -10.81 16.67
N LYS A 109 -1.00 -11.61 15.87
CA LYS A 109 -1.30 -13.00 16.21
C LYS A 109 -0.03 -13.86 16.05
N ALA A 110 0.65 -14.16 17.15
CA ALA A 110 1.64 -15.25 17.14
C ALA A 110 0.90 -16.60 17.03
N GLN A 111 1.44 -17.55 16.27
CA GLN A 111 0.91 -18.92 16.27
C GLN A 111 1.01 -19.47 17.70
N GLY A 112 -0.13 -19.86 18.29
CA GLY A 112 -0.20 -20.45 19.63
C GLY A 112 -0.53 -19.49 20.78
N HIS A 113 -0.62 -18.18 20.57
CA HIS A 113 -1.02 -17.21 21.61
C HIS A 113 -2.37 -16.54 21.30
N HIS A 114 -3.16 -16.30 22.35
CA HIS A 114 -4.40 -15.54 22.23
C HIS A 114 -4.10 -14.15 21.64
N SER A 115 -4.79 -13.84 20.54
CA SER A 115 -4.75 -12.52 19.89
C SER A 115 -5.06 -11.43 20.91
N VAL A 116 -4.26 -10.35 20.93
CA VAL A 116 -4.68 -9.10 21.58
C VAL A 116 -5.98 -8.67 20.89
N ALA A 117 -7.02 -8.44 21.68
CA ALA A 117 -8.30 -7.98 21.13
C ALA A 117 -8.12 -6.56 20.56
N GLN A 118 -8.88 -6.18 19.54
CA GLN A 118 -8.74 -4.84 18.96
C GLN A 118 -8.97 -3.73 19.99
N ALA A 119 -9.88 -3.96 20.94
CA ALA A 119 -10.12 -3.06 22.05
C ALA A 119 -8.87 -2.86 22.92
N GLU A 120 -8.13 -3.95 23.21
CA GLU A 120 -6.89 -3.91 23.99
C GLU A 120 -5.78 -3.14 23.27
N ILE A 121 -5.70 -3.23 21.93
CA ILE A 121 -4.79 -2.38 21.14
C ILE A 121 -5.16 -0.91 21.30
N GLY A 122 -6.45 -0.57 21.23
CA GLY A 122 -6.95 0.79 21.46
C GLY A 122 -6.56 1.31 22.85
N THR A 123 -6.79 0.51 23.89
CA THR A 123 -6.39 0.83 25.27
C THR A 123 -4.88 1.07 25.40
N LEU A 124 -4.06 0.19 24.84
CA LEU A 124 -2.60 0.35 24.84
C LEU A 124 -2.16 1.68 24.21
N LEU A 125 -2.74 2.05 23.05
CA LEU A 125 -2.42 3.31 22.38
C LEU A 125 -2.78 4.52 23.23
N VAL A 126 -3.95 4.49 23.89
CA VAL A 126 -4.41 5.53 24.81
C VAL A 126 -3.49 5.65 26.01
N ASP A 127 -3.12 4.53 26.63
CA ASP A 127 -2.29 4.53 27.83
C ASP A 127 -0.89 5.06 27.55
N LEU A 128 -0.27 4.66 26.43
CA LEU A 128 1.03 5.19 26.00
C LEU A 128 0.96 6.70 25.73
N ALA A 129 -0.08 7.16 25.04
CA ALA A 129 -0.25 8.59 24.79
C ALA A 129 -0.47 9.39 26.09
N ARG A 130 -1.24 8.86 27.05
CA ARG A 130 -1.45 9.49 28.37
C ARG A 130 -0.19 9.57 29.22
N GLN A 131 0.80 8.71 28.98
CA GLN A 131 2.15 8.82 29.55
C GLN A 131 2.98 9.95 28.90
N GLY A 132 2.41 10.73 27.99
CA GLY A 132 3.10 11.83 27.29
C GLY A 132 4.05 11.35 26.20
N LYS A 133 3.90 10.10 25.72
CA LYS A 133 4.72 9.53 24.64
C LYS A 133 4.21 9.97 23.28
N ALA A 134 5.12 10.14 22.32
CA ALA A 134 4.77 10.11 20.91
C ALA A 134 4.71 8.66 20.43
N VAL A 135 3.51 8.20 20.07
CA VAL A 135 3.24 6.78 19.78
C VAL A 135 3.06 6.57 18.29
N VAL A 136 3.79 5.64 17.69
CA VAL A 136 3.55 5.18 16.32
C VAL A 136 2.82 3.84 16.36
N ARG A 137 1.59 3.79 15.86
CA ARG A 137 0.88 2.55 15.49
C ARG A 137 1.26 2.21 14.05
N LEU A 138 2.24 1.35 13.88
CA LEU A 138 2.77 0.93 12.59
C LEU A 138 1.99 -0.27 12.04
N LYS A 139 1.43 -0.13 10.83
CA LYS A 139 0.49 -1.10 10.24
C LYS A 139 0.98 -1.52 8.87
N GLY A 140 0.95 -2.82 8.55
CA GLY A 140 1.27 -3.29 7.20
C GLY A 140 0.36 -2.68 6.14
N GLY A 141 0.94 -2.33 4.99
CA GLY A 141 0.25 -1.67 3.88
C GLY A 141 -0.16 -0.23 4.18
N ASP A 142 -1.43 0.09 3.87
CA ASP A 142 -2.06 1.37 4.19
C ASP A 142 -3.03 1.20 5.38
N PRO A 143 -3.01 2.09 6.40
CA PRO A 143 -3.91 1.99 7.54
C PRO A 143 -5.41 1.96 7.16
N GLY A 144 -5.78 2.63 6.07
CA GLY A 144 -7.16 2.80 5.60
C GLY A 144 -7.67 1.63 4.76
N VAL A 145 -6.81 0.73 4.28
CA VAL A 145 -7.20 -0.40 3.42
C VAL A 145 -7.22 -1.68 4.24
N PHE A 146 -8.42 -2.10 4.68
CA PHE A 146 -8.64 -3.30 5.52
C PHE A 146 -7.78 -3.36 6.80
N GLY A 147 -7.24 -2.22 7.24
CA GLY A 147 -6.34 -2.11 8.39
C GLY A 147 -7.04 -1.86 9.74
N ARG A 148 -8.38 -1.79 9.79
CA ARG A 148 -9.15 -1.48 11.02
C ARG A 148 -8.83 -0.11 11.64
N MET A 149 -8.36 0.86 10.84
CA MET A 149 -8.10 2.23 11.30
C MET A 149 -9.29 2.85 12.03
N GLY A 150 -10.52 2.63 11.55
CA GLY A 150 -11.72 3.24 12.15
C GLY A 150 -11.91 2.86 13.62
N GLU A 151 -11.64 1.60 14.00
CA GLU A 151 -11.75 1.13 15.38
C GLU A 151 -10.68 1.76 16.28
N GLU A 152 -9.45 1.88 15.78
CA GLU A 152 -8.35 2.53 16.51
C GLU A 152 -8.61 4.04 16.70
N LEU A 153 -9.11 4.72 15.67
CA LEU A 153 -9.48 6.14 15.76
C LEU A 153 -10.65 6.38 16.73
N ALA A 154 -11.64 5.49 16.76
CA ALA A 154 -12.77 5.59 17.68
C ALA A 154 -12.31 5.55 19.14
N ALA A 155 -11.44 4.59 19.50
CA ALA A 155 -10.88 4.49 20.85
C ALA A 155 -10.07 5.73 21.25
N LEU A 156 -9.27 6.28 20.32
CA LEU A 156 -8.50 7.50 20.56
C LEU A 156 -9.40 8.73 20.73
N ALA A 157 -10.47 8.84 19.91
CA ALA A 157 -11.43 9.92 20.00
C ALA A 157 -12.21 9.89 21.33
N GLU A 158 -12.66 8.72 21.77
CA GLU A 158 -13.33 8.52 23.06
C GLU A 158 -12.43 8.95 24.24
N ALA A 159 -11.12 8.71 24.13
CA ALA A 159 -10.15 9.08 25.15
C ALA A 159 -9.63 10.53 25.05
N GLY A 160 -10.03 11.30 24.04
CA GLY A 160 -9.55 12.66 23.79
C GLY A 160 -8.08 12.73 23.35
N VAL A 161 -7.53 11.66 22.78
CA VAL A 161 -6.12 11.57 22.35
C VAL A 161 -5.96 12.05 20.90
N PRO A 162 -5.08 13.04 20.61
CA PRO A 162 -4.83 13.48 19.25
C PRO A 162 -4.24 12.36 18.38
N ALA A 163 -4.85 12.16 17.20
CA ALA A 163 -4.41 11.18 16.23
C ALA A 163 -3.97 11.82 14.90
N HIS A 164 -2.94 11.24 14.28
CA HIS A 164 -2.45 11.63 12.96
C HIS A 164 -2.38 10.40 12.06
N ILE A 165 -2.76 10.56 10.79
CA ILE A 165 -2.70 9.48 9.80
C ILE A 165 -1.53 9.72 8.84
N VAL A 166 -0.77 8.67 8.56
CA VAL A 166 0.25 8.63 7.53
C VAL A 166 -0.08 7.47 6.58
N PRO A 167 -0.51 7.77 5.34
CA PRO A 167 -0.78 6.73 4.35
C PRO A 167 0.46 5.89 4.05
N GLY A 168 0.22 4.68 3.57
CA GLY A 168 1.26 3.76 3.10
C GLY A 168 0.95 3.22 1.70
N ILE A 169 1.95 2.60 1.07
CA ILE A 169 1.72 1.86 -0.18
C ILE A 169 0.95 0.58 0.15
N THR A 170 -0.27 0.47 -0.37
CA THR A 170 -1.11 -0.72 -0.14
C THR A 170 -0.61 -1.92 -0.95
N ALA A 171 -0.85 -3.13 -0.44
CA ALA A 171 -0.36 -4.37 -1.05
C ALA A 171 -0.84 -4.56 -2.51
N ALA A 172 -2.05 -4.10 -2.85
CA ALA A 172 -2.53 -4.12 -4.24
C ALA A 172 -1.62 -3.33 -5.19
N SER A 173 -1.20 -2.13 -4.79
CA SER A 173 -0.33 -1.28 -5.60
C SER A 173 1.04 -1.92 -5.79
N ALA A 174 1.60 -2.48 -4.73
CA ALA A 174 2.91 -3.13 -4.80
C ALA A 174 2.86 -4.43 -5.62
N ALA A 175 1.84 -5.26 -5.45
CA ALA A 175 1.67 -6.51 -6.19
C ALA A 175 1.54 -6.29 -7.71
N CYS A 176 0.73 -5.30 -8.13
CA CYS A 176 0.62 -4.97 -9.55
C CYS A 176 1.92 -4.37 -10.10
N ALA A 177 2.55 -3.44 -9.36
CA ALA A 177 3.80 -2.83 -9.79
C ALA A 177 4.94 -3.85 -9.92
N SER A 178 5.06 -4.80 -8.97
CA SER A 178 6.09 -5.84 -9.00
C SER A 178 5.89 -6.88 -10.10
N MET A 179 4.65 -7.04 -10.56
CA MET A 179 4.29 -7.83 -11.74
C MET A 179 4.26 -7.00 -13.04
N GLY A 180 4.64 -5.71 -12.97
CA GLY A 180 4.75 -4.85 -14.14
C GLY A 180 3.43 -4.44 -14.78
N ILE A 181 2.31 -4.49 -14.04
CA ILE A 181 0.99 -4.14 -14.56
C ILE A 181 0.34 -2.99 -13.78
N PRO A 182 -0.55 -2.20 -14.39
CA PRO A 182 -1.31 -1.21 -13.67
C PRO A 182 -2.52 -1.83 -12.94
N LEU A 183 -3.01 -1.14 -11.91
CA LEU A 183 -4.30 -1.48 -11.30
C LEU A 183 -5.50 -1.13 -12.20
N THR A 184 -5.32 -0.11 -13.06
CA THR A 184 -6.35 0.40 -13.97
C THR A 184 -5.72 0.70 -15.32
N ASP A 185 -6.42 0.40 -16.39
CA ASP A 185 -6.02 0.76 -17.75
C ASP A 185 -7.25 1.07 -18.62
N ARG A 186 -7.12 2.01 -19.55
CA ARG A 186 -8.27 2.49 -20.35
C ARG A 186 -8.86 1.41 -21.26
N GLY A 187 -8.04 0.52 -21.79
CA GLY A 187 -8.47 -0.58 -22.66
C GLY A 187 -8.91 -1.82 -21.88
N HIS A 188 -8.47 -1.97 -20.63
CA HIS A 188 -8.69 -3.18 -19.83
C HIS A 188 -9.68 -2.97 -18.68
N ALA A 189 -9.44 -2.00 -17.79
CA ALA A 189 -10.22 -1.77 -16.58
C ALA A 189 -10.24 -0.30 -16.15
N GLN A 190 -11.42 0.32 -16.24
CA GLN A 190 -11.64 1.72 -15.84
C GLN A 190 -12.10 1.84 -14.37
N GLN A 191 -12.35 0.71 -13.71
CA GLN A 191 -12.75 0.61 -12.33
C GLN A 191 -11.80 -0.31 -11.55
N LEU A 192 -11.67 -0.06 -10.25
CA LEU A 192 -10.87 -0.85 -9.34
C LEU A 192 -11.67 -1.10 -8.07
N ARG A 193 -11.72 -2.35 -7.61
CA ARG A 193 -12.42 -2.72 -6.37
C ARG A 193 -11.55 -3.55 -5.46
N PHE A 194 -11.35 -3.03 -4.25
CA PHE A 194 -10.71 -3.74 -3.16
C PHE A 194 -11.74 -4.49 -2.35
N ILE A 195 -11.49 -5.79 -2.10
CA ILE A 195 -12.44 -6.70 -1.46
C ILE A 195 -11.72 -7.49 -0.37
N THR A 196 -12.38 -7.71 0.76
CA THR A 196 -11.93 -8.69 1.75
C THR A 196 -12.64 -10.02 1.50
N ALA A 197 -11.88 -11.10 1.31
CA ALA A 197 -12.43 -12.44 1.15
C ALA A 197 -12.93 -13.06 2.47
N GLN A 198 -12.90 -12.31 3.59
CA GLN A 198 -13.47 -12.75 4.87
C GLN A 198 -14.97 -13.04 4.78
N LEU A 199 -15.68 -12.38 3.85
CA LEU A 199 -17.10 -12.63 3.58
C LEU A 199 -17.35 -13.91 2.77
N CYS A 200 -16.32 -14.56 2.23
CA CYS A 200 -16.42 -15.85 1.53
C CYS A 200 -16.38 -17.04 2.51
N ARG A 201 -17.13 -16.98 3.61
CA ARG A 201 -17.25 -18.04 4.63
C ARG A 201 -18.54 -18.84 4.45
N GLU A 202 -18.60 -20.05 4.99
CA GLU A 202 -19.85 -20.82 5.02
C GLU A 202 -20.96 -20.00 5.73
N GLY A 203 -22.05 -19.72 5.00
CA GLY A 203 -23.17 -18.90 5.47
C GLY A 203 -23.21 -17.45 4.96
N GLY A 204 -22.17 -16.98 4.26
CA GLY A 204 -22.14 -15.69 3.58
C GLY A 204 -21.50 -15.79 2.19
N ALA A 205 -22.09 -15.16 1.18
CA ALA A 205 -21.51 -15.08 -0.16
C ALA A 205 -21.40 -13.60 -0.56
N PRO A 206 -20.27 -13.16 -1.14
CA PRO A 206 -20.23 -11.91 -1.87
C PRO A 206 -21.33 -11.89 -2.94
N ASP A 207 -21.81 -10.70 -3.28
CA ASP A 207 -22.64 -10.52 -4.46
C ASP A 207 -21.79 -10.75 -5.72
N TRP A 208 -21.71 -12.01 -6.16
CA TRP A 208 -20.91 -12.42 -7.31
C TRP A 208 -21.37 -11.74 -8.60
N ALA A 209 -22.67 -11.49 -8.75
CA ALA A 209 -23.21 -10.79 -9.91
C ALA A 209 -22.70 -9.35 -9.98
N ALA A 210 -22.63 -8.65 -8.85
CA ALA A 210 -22.04 -7.31 -8.77
C ALA A 210 -20.52 -7.28 -8.98
N LEU A 211 -19.83 -8.43 -8.85
CA LEU A 211 -18.38 -8.57 -9.02
C LEU A 211 -17.99 -9.05 -10.42
N ALA A 212 -18.86 -9.74 -11.16
CA ALA A 212 -18.58 -10.31 -12.47
C ALA A 212 -18.56 -9.30 -13.63
N ARG A 213 -18.03 -8.09 -13.36
CA ARG A 213 -17.87 -7.03 -14.36
C ARG A 213 -16.58 -7.23 -15.15
N ARG A 214 -16.64 -6.95 -16.46
CA ARG A 214 -15.50 -7.10 -17.38
C ARG A 214 -14.65 -5.82 -17.53
N ASP A 215 -15.14 -4.68 -17.04
CA ASP A 215 -14.50 -3.36 -17.12
C ASP A 215 -13.82 -2.95 -15.80
N GLU A 216 -13.53 -3.91 -14.93
CA GLU A 216 -13.06 -3.69 -13.56
C GLU A 216 -11.90 -4.64 -13.21
N THR A 217 -10.95 -4.13 -12.43
CA THR A 217 -9.95 -4.94 -11.74
C THR A 217 -10.45 -5.22 -10.32
N LEU A 218 -10.61 -6.50 -9.97
CA LEU A 218 -10.92 -6.92 -8.62
C LEU A 218 -9.63 -7.29 -7.90
N VAL A 219 -9.46 -6.81 -6.67
CA VAL A 219 -8.34 -7.20 -5.82
C VAL A 219 -8.85 -7.73 -4.49
N PHE A 220 -8.69 -9.03 -4.26
CA PHE A 220 -9.09 -9.69 -3.02
C PHE A 220 -7.93 -9.78 -2.05
N TYR A 221 -8.16 -9.27 -0.85
CA TYR A 221 -7.31 -9.41 0.32
C TYR A 221 -7.77 -10.60 1.17
N MET A 222 -6.82 -11.24 1.86
CA MET A 222 -7.11 -12.33 2.81
C MET A 222 -7.87 -13.51 2.17
N GLY A 223 -7.62 -13.78 0.89
CA GLY A 223 -8.42 -14.71 0.08
C GLY A 223 -7.74 -16.00 -0.32
N LEU A 224 -6.48 -16.24 0.04
CA LEU A 224 -5.70 -17.39 -0.47
C LEU A 224 -6.42 -18.74 -0.26
N ALA A 225 -6.91 -18.99 0.96
CA ALA A 225 -7.68 -20.21 1.27
C ALA A 225 -9.07 -20.27 0.60
N LYS A 226 -9.45 -19.23 -0.15
CA LYS A 226 -10.75 -19.03 -0.80
C LYS A 226 -10.65 -18.91 -2.32
N VAL A 227 -9.47 -19.11 -2.91
CA VAL A 227 -9.25 -18.99 -4.36
C VAL A 227 -10.24 -19.84 -5.15
N ALA A 228 -10.42 -21.12 -4.80
CA ALA A 228 -11.38 -22.00 -5.48
C ALA A 228 -12.83 -21.46 -5.44
N ALA A 229 -13.27 -20.95 -4.28
CA ALA A 229 -14.61 -20.37 -4.14
C ALA A 229 -14.77 -19.06 -4.91
N ILE A 230 -13.73 -18.21 -4.95
CA ILE A 230 -13.71 -16.97 -5.73
C ILE A 230 -13.81 -17.28 -7.22
N CYS A 231 -12.98 -18.20 -7.72
CA CYS A 231 -13.01 -18.64 -9.11
C CYS A 231 -14.39 -19.20 -9.50
N ALA A 232 -14.95 -20.11 -8.69
CA ALA A 232 -16.25 -20.70 -8.95
C ALA A 232 -17.39 -19.65 -8.91
N GLY A 233 -17.38 -18.76 -7.93
CA GLY A 233 -18.40 -17.71 -7.79
C GLY A 233 -18.41 -16.73 -8.97
N LEU A 234 -17.24 -16.25 -9.38
CA LEU A 234 -17.08 -15.34 -10.50
C LEU A 234 -17.47 -15.97 -11.85
N ARG A 235 -17.08 -17.23 -12.07
CA ARG A 235 -17.48 -18.00 -13.26
C ARG A 235 -19.00 -18.23 -13.29
N GLY A 236 -19.57 -18.67 -12.16
CA GLY A 236 -21.01 -18.87 -12.02
C GLY A 236 -21.83 -17.59 -12.23
N ALA A 237 -21.24 -16.43 -11.97
CA ALA A 237 -21.85 -15.12 -12.21
C ALA A 237 -21.62 -14.57 -13.63
N GLY A 238 -20.93 -15.30 -14.52
CA GLY A 238 -20.84 -14.99 -15.95
C GLY A 238 -19.50 -14.44 -16.45
N LEU A 239 -18.44 -14.44 -15.62
CA LEU A 239 -17.09 -14.24 -16.13
C LEU A 239 -16.62 -15.49 -16.92
N PRO A 240 -15.93 -15.31 -18.06
CA PRO A 240 -15.39 -16.42 -18.83
C PRO A 240 -14.43 -17.32 -18.05
N ASP A 241 -14.32 -18.58 -18.47
CA ASP A 241 -13.39 -19.55 -17.89
C ASP A 241 -11.92 -19.12 -18.07
N ASP A 242 -11.61 -18.50 -19.21
CA ASP A 242 -10.30 -17.95 -19.56
C ASP A 242 -10.05 -16.54 -18.97
N TRP A 243 -10.93 -16.05 -18.09
CA TRP A 243 -10.80 -14.70 -17.55
C TRP A 243 -9.52 -14.57 -16.69
N PRO A 244 -8.66 -13.56 -16.94
CA PRO A 244 -7.34 -13.52 -16.30
C PRO A 244 -7.36 -13.29 -14.79
N ILE A 245 -6.48 -14.00 -14.09
CA ILE A 245 -6.27 -13.90 -12.65
C ILE A 245 -4.78 -14.11 -12.33
N MET A 246 -4.29 -13.40 -11.31
CA MET A 246 -2.99 -13.66 -10.71
C MET A 246 -3.07 -13.70 -9.19
N LEU A 247 -2.16 -14.46 -8.61
CA LEU A 247 -1.89 -14.54 -7.18
C LEU A 247 -0.48 -14.00 -6.93
N VAL A 248 -0.32 -13.10 -5.97
CA VAL A 248 1.00 -12.56 -5.60
C VAL A 248 1.17 -12.67 -4.09
N ALA A 249 2.07 -13.54 -3.67
CA ALA A 249 2.47 -13.71 -2.28
C ALA A 249 3.70 -12.86 -1.96
N ASN A 250 3.76 -12.34 -0.73
CA ASN A 250 4.89 -11.55 -0.24
C ASN A 250 5.29 -10.42 -1.21
N ALA A 251 4.29 -9.70 -1.75
CA ALA A 251 4.51 -8.65 -2.73
C ALA A 251 5.54 -7.63 -2.23
N SER A 252 6.47 -7.22 -3.09
CA SER A 252 7.64 -6.37 -2.81
C SER A 252 8.76 -6.97 -1.95
N LEU A 253 8.56 -8.13 -1.32
CA LEU A 253 9.63 -8.76 -0.53
C LEU A 253 10.56 -9.61 -1.42
N PRO A 254 11.80 -9.90 -0.96
CA PRO A 254 12.73 -10.75 -1.70
C PRO A 254 12.21 -12.16 -1.98
N ASP A 255 11.32 -12.67 -1.14
CA ASP A 255 10.68 -13.98 -1.27
C ASP A 255 9.31 -13.90 -1.98
N GLN A 256 9.07 -12.84 -2.77
CA GLN A 256 7.88 -12.72 -3.60
C GLN A 256 7.74 -13.93 -4.53
N ALA A 257 6.55 -14.53 -4.51
CA ALA A 257 6.16 -15.61 -5.40
C ALA A 257 4.81 -15.29 -6.05
N ALA A 258 4.63 -15.66 -7.30
CA ALA A 258 3.41 -15.36 -8.04
C ALA A 258 2.97 -16.50 -8.95
N LEU A 259 1.66 -16.55 -9.20
CA LEU A 259 1.03 -17.40 -10.20
C LEU A 259 0.15 -16.53 -11.10
N THR A 260 0.25 -16.73 -12.41
CA THR A 260 -0.67 -16.17 -13.40
C THR A 260 -1.47 -17.29 -14.05
N GLY A 261 -2.68 -16.99 -14.48
CA GLY A 261 -3.54 -17.96 -15.16
C GLY A 261 -4.94 -17.40 -15.39
N THR A 262 -5.91 -18.30 -15.35
CA THR A 262 -7.32 -18.07 -15.65
C THR A 262 -8.21 -18.50 -14.50
N LEU A 263 -9.46 -18.05 -14.48
CA LEU A 263 -10.41 -18.49 -13.45
C LEU A 263 -10.63 -20.02 -13.47
N ALA A 264 -10.46 -20.68 -14.61
CA ALA A 264 -10.62 -22.12 -14.74
C ALA A 264 -9.46 -22.93 -14.14
N ASP A 265 -8.21 -22.52 -14.39
CA ASP A 265 -7.02 -23.32 -14.03
C ASP A 265 -6.34 -22.90 -12.72
N MET A 266 -6.61 -21.68 -12.21
CA MET A 266 -5.94 -21.16 -11.03
C MET A 266 -6.05 -22.04 -9.78
N PRO A 267 -7.20 -22.69 -9.46
CA PRO A 267 -7.28 -23.60 -8.32
C PRO A 267 -6.29 -24.78 -8.42
N ASP A 268 -6.16 -25.37 -9.60
CA ASP A 268 -5.25 -26.50 -9.84
C ASP A 268 -3.79 -26.03 -9.84
N ARG A 269 -3.51 -24.87 -10.42
CA ARG A 269 -2.17 -24.24 -10.38
C ARG A 269 -1.71 -23.97 -8.95
N LEU A 270 -2.59 -23.44 -8.11
CA LEU A 270 -2.29 -23.19 -6.69
C LEU A 270 -2.10 -24.49 -5.90
N ALA A 271 -2.86 -25.55 -6.22
CA ALA A 271 -2.68 -26.85 -5.59
C ALA A 271 -1.32 -27.47 -5.97
N ALA A 272 -0.89 -27.32 -7.22
CA ALA A 272 0.40 -27.79 -7.71
C ALA A 272 1.59 -26.93 -7.19
N HIS A 273 1.38 -25.62 -7.05
CA HIS A 273 2.40 -24.66 -6.59
C HIS A 273 1.84 -23.79 -5.45
N PRO A 274 1.77 -24.32 -4.22
CA PRO A 274 1.22 -23.58 -3.08
C PRO A 274 1.99 -22.28 -2.81
N LEU A 275 1.27 -21.18 -2.63
CA LEU A 275 1.84 -19.88 -2.27
C LEU A 275 1.74 -19.63 -0.75
N PRO A 276 2.70 -18.92 -0.14
CA PRO A 276 2.60 -18.52 1.26
C PRO A 276 1.59 -17.37 1.45
N SER A 277 1.25 -17.09 2.71
CA SER A 277 0.55 -15.87 3.11
C SER A 277 1.53 -14.87 3.71
N PRO A 278 1.31 -13.54 3.54
CA PRO A 278 0.18 -12.89 2.86
C PRO A 278 0.20 -13.05 1.33
N CYS A 279 -0.98 -13.23 0.73
CA CYS A 279 -1.16 -13.31 -0.72
C CYS A 279 -2.36 -12.48 -1.17
N LEU A 280 -2.16 -11.74 -2.26
CA LEU A 280 -3.17 -10.95 -2.95
C LEU A 280 -3.68 -11.72 -4.17
N ILE A 281 -4.96 -11.56 -4.47
CA ILE A 281 -5.60 -12.11 -5.67
C ILE A 281 -6.04 -10.95 -6.53
N VAL A 282 -5.58 -10.89 -7.77
CA VAL A 282 -5.97 -9.85 -8.73
C VAL A 282 -6.69 -10.52 -9.89
N VAL A 283 -7.92 -10.12 -10.16
CA VAL A 283 -8.76 -10.64 -11.25
C VAL A 283 -9.11 -9.50 -12.19
N GLY A 284 -8.93 -9.70 -13.49
CA GLY A 284 -9.24 -8.67 -14.47
C GLY A 284 -8.34 -8.74 -15.69
N SER A 285 -8.80 -8.18 -16.80
CA SER A 285 -8.10 -8.18 -18.07
C SER A 285 -6.72 -7.51 -18.00
N VAL A 286 -6.43 -6.64 -17.03
CA VAL A 286 -5.09 -6.05 -16.82
C VAL A 286 -4.01 -7.10 -16.55
N VAL A 287 -4.36 -8.28 -16.05
CA VAL A 287 -3.40 -9.36 -15.76
C VAL A 287 -2.78 -9.92 -17.05
N SER A 288 -3.47 -9.85 -18.20
CA SER A 288 -2.88 -10.28 -19.47
C SER A 288 -1.67 -9.42 -19.89
N MET A 289 -1.49 -8.25 -19.27
CA MET A 289 -0.36 -7.36 -19.56
C MET A 289 0.96 -7.86 -18.96
N VAL A 290 0.92 -8.81 -18.00
CA VAL A 290 2.13 -9.35 -17.34
C VAL A 290 3.11 -9.90 -18.37
N GLU A 291 2.64 -10.71 -19.33
CA GLU A 291 3.47 -11.36 -20.35
C GLU A 291 4.23 -10.36 -21.25
N THR A 292 3.62 -9.21 -21.50
CA THR A 292 4.17 -8.17 -22.39
C THR A 292 4.84 -7.03 -21.64
N SER A 293 4.90 -7.08 -20.31
CA SER A 293 5.39 -5.97 -19.51
C SER A 293 6.90 -5.78 -19.70
N PRO A 294 7.36 -4.54 -19.98
CA PRO A 294 8.78 -4.23 -20.05
C PRO A 294 9.41 -3.96 -18.66
N ALA A 295 8.60 -3.95 -17.60
CA ALA A 295 9.11 -3.69 -16.26
C ALA A 295 10.02 -4.84 -15.82
N ALA A 296 11.16 -4.51 -15.22
CA ALA A 296 11.97 -5.51 -14.54
C ALA A 296 11.12 -6.10 -13.41
N MET A 297 10.73 -7.37 -13.56
CA MET A 297 10.09 -8.09 -12.46
C MET A 297 11.07 -8.15 -11.30
N ALA A 298 10.57 -7.97 -10.07
CA ALA A 298 11.39 -8.20 -8.89
C ALA A 298 12.04 -9.59 -9.03
N PRO A 299 13.34 -9.75 -8.67
CA PRO A 299 14.04 -11.03 -8.82
C PRO A 299 13.27 -12.09 -8.03
N SER A 300 12.47 -12.89 -8.73
CA SER A 300 11.60 -13.87 -8.10
C SER A 300 12.42 -15.09 -7.72
N GLY A 301 12.20 -15.57 -6.50
CA GLY A 301 12.27 -16.99 -6.25
C GLY A 301 11.16 -17.66 -7.04
N VAL A 302 11.41 -17.93 -8.32
CA VAL A 302 10.58 -18.74 -9.23
C VAL A 302 9.21 -18.13 -9.58
N CYS A 303 9.12 -17.52 -10.77
CA CYS A 303 7.84 -17.31 -11.45
C CYS A 303 7.53 -18.58 -12.25
N HIS A 304 6.50 -19.34 -11.86
CA HIS A 304 6.05 -20.50 -12.63
C HIS A 304 5.04 -20.03 -13.69
N PRO A 305 5.30 -20.27 -15.00
CA PRO A 305 4.35 -19.97 -16.08
C PRO A 305 3.11 -20.86 -16.04
#